data_AF-A0A1I4IYD5-F1
#
_entry.id   AF-A0A1I4IYD5-F1
#
_cell.length_a   1.000
_cell.length_b   1.000
_cell.length_c   1.000
_cell.angle_alpha   90.00
_cell.angle_beta   90.00
_cell.angle_gamma   90.00
#
_symmetry.space_group_name_H-M   'P 1'
#
loop_
_entity.id
_entity.type
_entity.pdbx_description
1 polymer ?
#
loop_
_entity_poly.entity_id
_entity_poly.type
_entity_poly.pdbx_seq_one_letter_code
_entity_poly.pdbx_strand_id
1 'polypeptide(L)'
;MGKIYGCELVLDDAVPRQIAEEERIKVTATVPMLCEAVRAKQLTMVMVEQLADDLLEGEYFLPFARGGFRRHVLEHGLLDYEEL
;
A
#
# COMPACT_ATOMS: atom_id res chain seq x y z
N MET A 1 -4.10 6.93 18.20
CA MET A 1 -5.34 6.61 17.45
C MET A 1 -5.62 5.12 17.37
N GLY A 2 -4.79 4.29 16.75
CA GLY A 2 -5.04 2.84 16.63
C GLY A 2 -5.35 2.13 17.96
N LYS A 3 -4.52 2.33 19.00
CA LYS A 3 -4.74 1.74 20.34
C LYS A 3 -6.01 2.24 21.07
N ILE A 4 -6.40 3.49 20.83
CA ILE A 4 -7.52 4.13 21.55
C ILE A 4 -8.86 3.83 20.85
N TYR A 5 -8.86 3.81 19.51
CA TYR A 5 -10.08 3.74 18.70
C TYR A 5 -10.23 2.42 17.92
N GLY A 6 -9.24 1.52 17.98
CA GLY A 6 -9.29 0.23 17.29
C GLY A 6 -9.17 0.32 15.76
N CYS A 7 -8.69 1.44 15.22
CA CYS A 7 -8.53 1.65 13.79
C CYS A 7 -7.27 0.97 13.23
N GLU A 8 -7.32 0.58 11.97
CA GLU A 8 -6.12 0.22 11.20
C GLU A 8 -5.39 1.49 10.78
N LEU A 9 -4.07 1.51 10.95
CA LEU A 9 -3.21 2.63 10.56
C LEU A 9 -2.46 2.30 9.28
N VAL A 10 -2.35 3.25 8.35
CA VAL A 10 -1.44 3.14 7.21
C VAL A 10 -0.08 3.72 7.62
N LEU A 11 0.94 2.87 7.68
CA LEU A 11 2.30 3.25 8.08
C LEU A 11 3.30 2.75 7.02
N ASP A 12 3.95 3.69 6.35
CA ASP A 12 4.96 3.38 5.33
C ASP A 12 6.42 3.53 5.83
N ASP A 13 6.62 4.05 7.05
CA ASP A 13 7.93 4.12 7.72
C ASP A 13 8.17 2.92 8.65
N ALA A 14 9.40 2.40 8.64
CA ALA A 14 9.83 1.25 9.42
C ALA A 14 9.80 1.49 10.95
N VAL A 15 10.13 2.70 11.43
CA VAL A 15 10.18 3.01 12.86
C VAL A 15 8.79 2.97 13.52
N PRO A 16 7.77 3.71 13.02
CA PRO A 16 6.43 3.63 13.59
C PRO A 16 5.78 2.26 13.36
N ARG A 17 6.17 1.51 12.32
CA ARG A 17 5.71 0.14 12.11
C ARG A 17 6.16 -0.82 13.22
N GLN A 18 7.42 -0.75 13.63
CA GLN A 18 7.94 -1.56 14.75
C GLN A 18 7.17 -1.28 16.05
N ILE A 19 6.96 -0.01 16.37
CA ILE A 19 6.19 0.40 17.56
C ILE A 19 4.76 -0.14 17.50
N ALA A 20 4.12 -0.11 16.33
CA ALA A 20 2.78 -0.62 16.16
C ALA A 20 2.69 -2.14 16.31
N GLU A 21 3.69 -2.89 15.84
CA GLU A 21 3.80 -4.34 16.05
C GLU A 21 3.95 -4.69 17.55
N GLU A 22 4.82 -3.98 18.27
CA GLU A 22 5.00 -4.13 19.73
C GLU A 22 3.69 -3.88 20.49
N GLU A 23 2.93 -2.87 20.06
CA GLU A 23 1.66 -2.46 20.67
C GLU A 23 0.44 -3.24 20.15
N ARG A 24 0.63 -4.24 19.27
CA ARG A 24 -0.44 -5.02 18.61
C ARG A 24 -1.49 -4.15 17.91
N ILE A 25 -1.07 -3.03 17.35
CA ILE A 25 -1.91 -2.15 16.55
C ILE A 25 -1.96 -2.70 15.13
N LYS A 26 -3.15 -2.80 14.53
CA LYS A 26 -3.29 -3.20 13.12
C LYS A 26 -2.70 -2.11 12.24
N VAL A 27 -1.78 -2.53 11.37
CA VAL A 27 -1.11 -1.64 10.42
C VAL A 27 -1.12 -2.24 9.03
N THR A 28 -1.31 -1.39 8.04
CA THR A 28 -1.08 -1.68 6.64
C THR A 28 -0.11 -0.66 6.06
N ALA A 29 0.32 -0.87 4.82
CA ALA A 29 1.10 0.08 4.06
C ALA A 29 0.31 0.50 2.82
N THR A 30 0.75 1.57 2.17
CA THR A 30 0.03 2.13 1.02
C THR A 30 -0.07 1.12 -0.13
N VAL A 31 1.01 0.40 -0.45
CA VAL A 31 1.01 -0.59 -1.54
C VAL A 31 0.03 -1.75 -1.29
N PRO A 32 0.05 -2.46 -0.14
CA PRO A 32 -0.97 -3.46 0.17
C PRO A 32 -2.41 -2.93 0.11
N MET A 33 -2.67 -1.74 0.65
CA MET A 33 -4.00 -1.12 0.60
C MET A 33 -4.49 -0.92 -0.85
N LEU A 34 -3.60 -0.47 -1.73
CA LEU A 34 -3.91 -0.32 -3.16
C LEU A 34 -4.19 -1.67 -3.83
N CYS A 35 -3.43 -2.72 -3.49
CA CYS A 35 -3.68 -4.07 -3.99
C CYS A 35 -5.05 -4.59 -3.56
N GLU A 36 -5.44 -4.36 -2.31
CA GLU A 36 -6.78 -4.75 -1.82
C GLU A 36 -7.91 -4.00 -2.55
N ALA A 37 -7.71 -2.73 -2.91
CA ALA A 37 -8.70 -1.98 -3.71
C ALA A 37 -8.87 -2.56 -5.12
N VAL A 38 -7.79 -3.06 -5.73
CA VAL A 38 -7.84 -3.80 -7.01
C VAL A 38 -8.59 -5.12 -6.85
N ARG A 39 -8.24 -5.92 -5.84
CA ARG A 39 -8.91 -7.20 -5.54
C ARG A 39 -10.40 -7.05 -5.30
N ALA A 40 -10.76 -6.03 -4.52
CA ALA A 40 -12.16 -5.69 -4.23
C ALA A 40 -12.90 -5.07 -5.43
N LYS A 41 -12.22 -4.91 -6.58
CA LYS A 41 -12.75 -4.28 -7.81
C LYS A 41 -13.26 -2.86 -7.58
N GLN A 42 -12.70 -2.17 -6.59
CA GLN A 42 -13.03 -0.77 -6.27
C GLN A 42 -12.23 0.19 -7.14
N LEU A 43 -11.00 -0.19 -7.50
CA LEU A 43 -10.13 0.52 -8.43
C LEU A 43 -9.65 -0.45 -9.50
N THR A 44 -9.47 0.05 -10.72
CA THR A 44 -8.81 -0.72 -11.78
C THR A 44 -7.30 -0.61 -11.64
N MET A 45 -6.58 -1.58 -12.20
CA MET A 45 -5.12 -1.58 -12.24
C MET A 45 -4.54 -0.26 -12.79
N VAL A 46 -5.12 0.26 -13.88
CA VAL A 46 -4.69 1.51 -14.52
C VAL A 46 -4.89 2.73 -13.60
N MET A 47 -6.00 2.78 -12.87
CA MET A 47 -6.26 3.86 -11.90
C MET A 47 -5.24 3.83 -10.76
N VAL A 48 -4.88 2.64 -10.29
CA VAL A 48 -3.91 2.46 -9.21
C VAL A 48 -2.48 2.81 -9.65
N GLU A 49 -2.08 2.44 -10.87
CA GLU A 49 -0.78 2.86 -11.42
C GLU A 49 -0.65 4.38 -11.48
N GLN A 50 -1.68 5.06 -11.99
CA GLN A 50 -1.68 6.52 -12.04
C GLN A 50 -1.65 7.14 -10.63
N LEU A 51 -2.45 6.61 -9.70
CA LEU A 51 -2.45 7.09 -8.32
C LEU A 51 -1.09 6.89 -7.63
N ALA A 52 -0.43 5.75 -7.83
CA ALA A 52 0.89 5.48 -7.28
C ALA A 52 1.94 6.46 -7.85
N ASP A 53 1.82 6.80 -9.13
CA ASP A 53 2.67 7.80 -9.78
C ASP A 53 2.41 9.22 -9.23
N ASP A 54 1.15 9.59 -9.00
CA ASP A 54 0.78 10.88 -8.40
C ASP A 54 1.24 10.99 -6.95
N LEU A 55 1.22 9.89 -6.18
CA LEU A 55 1.77 9.83 -4.83
C LEU A 55 3.28 10.07 -4.82
N LEU A 56 4.02 9.47 -5.75
CA LEU A 56 5.46 9.71 -5.91
C LEU A 56 5.77 11.17 -6.27
N GLU A 57 4.93 11.81 -7.10
CA GLU A 57 5.05 13.25 -7.38
C GLU A 57 4.86 14.12 -6.13
N GLY A 58 3.98 13.70 -5.22
CA GLY A 58 3.75 14.34 -3.92
C GLY A 58 4.81 14.03 -2.85
N GLU A 59 5.99 13.55 -3.23
CA GLU A 59 7.10 13.13 -2.34
C GLU A 59 6.75 11.97 -1.40
N TYR A 60 5.68 11.20 -1.69
CA TYR A 60 5.38 9.99 -0.94
C TYR A 60 6.44 8.93 -1.22
N PHE A 61 6.92 8.25 -0.17
CA PHE A 61 7.89 7.17 -0.33
C PHE A 61 7.16 5.87 -0.68
N LEU A 62 7.30 5.42 -1.93
CA LEU A 62 6.89 4.08 -2.37
C LEU A 62 8.14 3.24 -2.71
N PRO A 63 8.10 1.90 -2.55
CA PRO A 63 9.24 1.02 -2.76
C PRO A 63 9.56 0.76 -4.25
N PHE A 64 9.30 1.73 -5.12
CA PHE A 64 9.55 1.70 -6.56
C PHE A 64 9.54 3.12 -7.13
N ALA A 65 10.09 3.29 -8.34
CA ALA A 65 10.02 4.53 -9.09
C ALA A 65 8.72 4.65 -9.90
N ARG A 66 8.45 5.83 -10.47
CA ARG A 66 7.30 6.10 -11.35
C ARG A 66 7.16 5.03 -12.44
N GLY A 67 5.94 4.55 -12.68
CA GLY A 67 5.61 3.45 -13.58
C GLY A 67 5.96 2.07 -13.03
N GLY A 68 6.46 1.99 -11.79
CA GLY A 68 6.97 0.76 -11.18
C GLY A 68 5.94 -0.09 -10.45
N PHE A 69 4.72 0.44 -10.20
CA PHE A 69 3.73 -0.23 -9.35
C PHE A 69 3.42 -1.65 -9.80
N ARG A 70 2.99 -1.87 -11.05
CA ARG A 70 2.63 -3.20 -11.56
C ARG A 70 3.77 -4.20 -11.48
N ARG A 71 4.97 -3.77 -11.86
CA ARG A 71 6.15 -4.61 -11.78
C ARG A 71 6.42 -5.02 -10.33
N HIS A 72 6.39 -4.05 -9.41
CA HIS A 72 6.64 -4.29 -8.00
C HIS A 72 5.66 -5.29 -7.39
N VAL A 73 4.35 -5.11 -7.63
CA VAL A 73 3.33 -5.99 -7.05
C VAL A 73 3.39 -7.41 -7.60
N LEU A 74 3.72 -7.58 -8.89
CA LEU A 74 3.90 -8.91 -9.49
C LEU A 74 5.18 -9.59 -8.99
N GLU A 75 6.31 -8.87 -8.92
CA GLU A 75 7.59 -9.42 -8.45
C GLU A 75 7.52 -9.91 -6.99
N HIS A 76 6.65 -9.29 -6.18
CA HIS A 76 6.49 -9.62 -4.75
C HIS A 76 5.25 -10.47 -4.46
N GLY A 77 4.51 -10.92 -5.48
CA GLY A 77 3.30 -11.73 -5.32
C GLY A 77 2.18 -11.01 -4.54
N LEU A 78 2.15 -9.67 -4.62
CA LEU A 78 1.12 -8.84 -3.99
C LEU A 78 -0.15 -8.77 -4.82
N LEU A 79 -0.06 -8.98 -6.14
CA LEU A 79 -1.18 -9.21 -7.06
C LEU A 79 -0.77 -10.26 -8.10
N ASP A 80 -1.75 -10.98 -8.63
CA ASP A 80 -1.59 -11.98 -9.70
C ASP A 80 -2.17 -11.49 -11.03
N TYR A 81 -1.81 -12.15 -12.14
CA TYR A 81 -2.30 -11.79 -13.48
C TYR A 81 -3.83 -11.86 -13.64
N GLU A 82 -4.52 -12.66 -12.83
CA GLU A 82 -5.99 -12.74 -12.83
C GLU A 82 -6.66 -11.51 -12.20
N GLU A 83 -5.89 -10.72 -11.44
CA GLU A 83 -6.35 -9.53 -10.72
C GLU A 83 -6.05 -8.23 -11.50
N LEU A 84 -5.35 -8.29 -12.64
CA LEU A 84 -4.95 -7.15 -13.47
C LEU A 84 -6.02 -6.68 -14.46
#